data_AF-A0A9E3IYI5-F1
#
_entry.id   AF-A0A9E3IYI5-F1
#
_cell.length_a   1.000
_cell.length_b   1.000
_cell.length_c   1.000
_cell.angle_alpha   90.00
_cell.angle_beta   90.00
_cell.angle_gamma   90.00
#
_symmetry.space_group_name_H-M   'P 1'
#
loop_
_entity.id
_entity.type
_entity.pdbx_description
1 polymer ?
#
loop_
_entity_poly.entity_id
_entity_poly.type
_entity_poly.pdbx_seq_one_letter_code
_entity_poly.pdbx_strand_id
1 'polypeptide(L)'
;LLGGQLLKDVQTFVAAMDTTFGGFRTRADATYKLLQAPGTAFLVVAAPERDALREAAYFVERLAAEDMPLAGLVLNRVHGSGADRLSAERALAAAENLETAENPEAEENLEEPRIVDQEGGKAGLRNSPDTYGSSASPASEAPAPDEGSPADSKNPSSERTEKGRSADSADRSVDQLTAGLLRLHADRMQLLSREQRTRDRFTARHPEVAVAEVAALPGDVHDLAGLRNIGNRLAAAQPELPETAVD
;
A
#
# COMPACT_ATOMS: atom_id res chain seq x y z
N LEU A 1 6.71 -55.65 3.16
CA LEU A 1 6.29 -55.90 1.77
C LEU A 1 5.19 -54.89 1.41
N LEU A 2 5.55 -53.65 1.03
CA LEU A 2 4.60 -52.57 0.74
C LEU A 2 4.59 -52.13 -0.74
N GLY A 3 5.41 -52.74 -1.61
CA GLY A 3 5.55 -52.30 -3.02
C GLY A 3 4.55 -52.92 -4.01
N GLY A 4 4.20 -54.20 -3.84
CA GLY A 4 3.41 -54.93 -4.85
C GLY A 4 1.95 -54.49 -4.95
N GLN A 5 1.34 -54.11 -3.83
CA GLN A 5 -0.05 -53.65 -3.80
C GLN A 5 -0.20 -52.23 -4.36
N LEU A 6 0.70 -51.31 -3.98
CA LEU A 6 0.71 -49.93 -4.48
C LEU A 6 0.89 -49.88 -6.01
N LEU A 7 1.77 -50.69 -6.59
CA LEU A 7 1.93 -50.75 -8.05
C LEU A 7 0.66 -51.25 -8.77
N LYS A 8 -0.05 -52.21 -8.15
CA LYS A 8 -1.29 -52.75 -8.69
C LYS A 8 -2.42 -51.73 -8.65
N ASP A 9 -2.49 -50.94 -7.58
CA ASP A 9 -3.48 -49.89 -7.42
C ASP A 9 -3.21 -48.74 -8.42
N VAL A 10 -1.94 -48.36 -8.65
CA VAL A 10 -1.58 -47.36 -9.67
C VAL A 10 -1.88 -47.87 -11.08
N GLN A 11 -1.61 -49.13 -11.41
CA GLN A 11 -1.99 -49.69 -12.71
C GLN A 11 -3.50 -49.70 -12.92
N THR A 12 -4.26 -50.05 -11.89
CA THR A 12 -5.73 -50.04 -11.93
C THR A 12 -6.26 -48.62 -12.10
N PHE A 13 -5.68 -47.65 -11.41
CA PHE A 13 -6.01 -46.24 -11.53
C PHE A 13 -5.70 -45.70 -12.93
N VAL A 14 -4.51 -45.96 -13.48
CA VAL A 14 -4.11 -45.49 -14.82
C VAL A 14 -5.00 -46.09 -15.91
N ALA A 15 -5.30 -47.39 -15.85
CA ALA A 15 -6.21 -48.04 -16.80
C ALA A 15 -7.66 -47.51 -16.73
N ALA A 16 -8.16 -47.22 -15.52
CA ALA A 16 -9.46 -46.58 -15.33
C ALA A 16 -9.45 -45.10 -15.78
N MET A 17 -8.29 -44.45 -15.70
CA MET A 17 -8.11 -43.06 -16.11
C MET A 17 -7.85 -42.87 -17.60
N ASP A 18 -7.32 -43.85 -18.33
CA ASP A 18 -7.06 -43.76 -19.78
C ASP A 18 -8.33 -43.47 -20.59
N THR A 19 -9.46 -44.08 -20.21
CA THR A 19 -10.77 -43.84 -20.84
C THR A 19 -11.36 -42.46 -20.48
N THR A 20 -10.98 -41.88 -19.33
CA THR A 20 -11.42 -40.53 -18.95
C THR A 20 -10.48 -39.44 -19.52
N PHE A 21 -9.17 -39.66 -19.59
CA PHE A 21 -8.15 -38.79 -20.21
C PHE A 21 -8.29 -38.65 -21.72
N GLY A 22 -8.61 -39.73 -22.45
CA GLY A 22 -8.90 -39.64 -23.89
C GLY A 22 -10.05 -38.67 -24.19
N GLY A 23 -11.09 -38.66 -23.34
CA GLY A 23 -12.21 -37.72 -23.45
C GLY A 23 -11.94 -36.33 -22.88
N PHE A 24 -10.93 -36.13 -22.02
CA PHE A 24 -10.62 -34.83 -21.44
C PHE A 24 -10.03 -33.86 -22.47
N ARG A 25 -9.09 -34.33 -23.31
CA ARG A 25 -8.50 -33.47 -24.37
C ARG A 25 -9.56 -33.03 -25.38
N THR A 26 -10.35 -33.97 -25.89
CA THR A 26 -11.42 -33.66 -26.86
C THR A 26 -12.45 -32.69 -26.29
N ARG A 27 -12.83 -32.84 -25.01
CA ARG A 27 -13.75 -31.90 -24.33
C ARG A 27 -13.12 -30.53 -24.09
N ALA A 28 -11.83 -30.49 -23.75
CA ALA A 28 -11.09 -29.24 -23.64
C ALA A 28 -11.07 -28.51 -24.99
N ASP A 29 -10.69 -29.19 -26.07
CA ASP A 29 -10.65 -28.61 -27.43
C ASP A 29 -12.03 -28.12 -27.88
N ALA A 30 -13.10 -28.86 -27.57
CA ALA A 30 -14.46 -28.43 -27.86
C ALA A 30 -14.85 -27.16 -27.08
N THR A 31 -14.41 -27.05 -25.82
CA THR A 31 -14.63 -25.85 -24.99
C THR A 31 -13.85 -24.66 -25.53
N TYR A 32 -12.59 -24.85 -25.93
CA TYR A 32 -11.76 -23.81 -26.56
C TYR A 32 -12.43 -23.22 -27.80
N LYS A 33 -13.00 -24.06 -28.67
CA LYS A 33 -13.73 -23.61 -29.86
C LYS A 33 -14.99 -22.79 -29.53
N LEU A 34 -15.69 -23.13 -28.45
CA LEU A 34 -16.84 -22.33 -28.00
C LEU A 34 -16.41 -20.95 -27.51
N LEU A 35 -15.26 -20.87 -26.85
CA LEU A 35 -14.69 -19.61 -26.38
C LEU A 35 -14.22 -18.70 -27.53
N GLN A 36 -13.82 -19.27 -28.67
CA GLN A 36 -13.45 -18.54 -29.89
C GLN A 36 -14.65 -18.13 -30.78
N ALA A 37 -15.85 -18.63 -30.47
CA ALA A 37 -17.02 -18.36 -31.31
C ALA A 37 -17.40 -16.86 -31.31
N PRO A 38 -17.92 -16.32 -32.43
CA PRO A 38 -18.22 -14.88 -32.60
C PRO A 38 -19.33 -14.31 -31.69
N GLY A 39 -19.93 -15.14 -30.82
CA GLY A 39 -20.86 -14.70 -29.78
C GLY A 39 -20.26 -14.65 -28.36
N THR A 40 -18.99 -15.05 -28.22
CA THR A 40 -18.26 -14.97 -26.96
C THR A 40 -17.45 -13.69 -26.92
N ALA A 41 -17.26 -13.12 -25.73
CA ALA A 41 -16.36 -12.01 -25.52
C ALA A 41 -15.69 -12.13 -24.16
N PHE A 42 -14.41 -11.77 -24.08
CA PHE A 42 -13.63 -11.79 -22.85
C PHE A 42 -13.51 -10.39 -22.28
N LEU A 43 -13.70 -10.28 -20.97
CA LEU A 43 -13.46 -9.06 -20.20
C LEU A 43 -12.42 -9.39 -19.13
N VAL A 44 -11.25 -8.79 -19.22
CA VAL A 44 -10.21 -8.96 -18.19
C VAL A 44 -10.55 -8.02 -17.04
N VAL A 45 -10.42 -8.46 -15.79
CA VAL A 45 -10.67 -7.61 -14.61
C VAL A 45 -9.42 -7.63 -13.74
N ALA A 46 -8.89 -6.45 -13.41
CA ALA A 46 -7.69 -6.31 -12.59
C ALA A 46 -7.80 -5.13 -11.64
N ALA A 47 -7.11 -5.20 -10.50
CA ALA A 47 -6.87 -4.01 -9.67
C ALA A 47 -5.75 -3.16 -10.30
N PRO A 48 -5.65 -1.84 -10.00
CA PRO A 48 -4.56 -0.98 -10.48
C PRO A 48 -3.22 -1.25 -9.76
N GLU A 49 -2.96 -2.51 -9.44
CA GLU A 49 -1.76 -2.99 -8.79
C GLU A 49 -0.80 -3.58 -9.82
N ARG A 50 0.51 -3.48 -9.55
CA ARG A 50 1.56 -3.88 -10.50
C ARG A 50 1.44 -5.34 -10.95
N ASP A 51 1.22 -6.25 -10.00
CA ASP A 51 1.18 -7.68 -10.30
C ASP A 51 -0.12 -8.05 -11.05
N ALA A 52 -1.26 -7.50 -10.62
CA ALA A 52 -2.54 -7.69 -11.30
C ALA A 52 -2.52 -7.16 -12.75
N LEU A 53 -1.94 -5.97 -12.99
CA LEU A 53 -1.80 -5.42 -14.33
C LEU A 53 -0.78 -6.18 -15.19
N ARG A 54 0.26 -6.79 -14.59
CA ARG A 54 1.18 -7.67 -15.30
C ARG A 54 0.47 -8.95 -15.75
N GLU A 55 -0.32 -9.58 -14.89
CA GLU A 55 -1.11 -10.77 -15.26
C GLU A 55 -2.19 -10.42 -16.29
N ALA A 56 -2.82 -9.25 -16.17
CA ALA A 56 -3.78 -8.75 -17.17
C ALA A 56 -3.14 -8.60 -18.55
N ALA A 57 -1.93 -8.03 -18.63
CA ALA A 57 -1.19 -7.89 -19.88
C ALA A 57 -0.86 -9.25 -20.50
N TYR A 58 -0.37 -10.19 -19.69
CA TYR A 58 -0.14 -11.55 -20.14
C TYR A 58 -1.41 -12.22 -20.67
N PHE A 59 -2.54 -12.01 -20.00
CA PHE A 59 -3.81 -12.60 -20.40
C PHE A 59 -4.34 -11.98 -21.70
N VAL A 60 -4.21 -10.67 -21.88
CA VAL A 60 -4.54 -9.96 -23.12
C VAL A 60 -3.74 -10.51 -24.30
N GLU A 61 -2.42 -10.60 -24.15
CA GLU A 61 -1.54 -11.15 -25.20
C GLU A 61 -1.92 -12.59 -25.53
N ARG A 62 -2.26 -13.39 -24.52
CA ARG A 62 -2.66 -14.78 -24.70
C ARG A 62 -4.01 -14.93 -25.39
N LEU A 63 -4.99 -14.10 -25.06
CA LEU A 63 -6.30 -14.09 -25.75
C LEU A 63 -6.12 -13.75 -27.23
N ALA A 64 -5.29 -12.76 -27.54
CA ALA A 64 -4.97 -12.40 -28.91
C ALA A 64 -4.26 -13.54 -29.67
N ALA A 65 -3.30 -14.22 -29.02
CA ALA A 65 -2.58 -15.34 -29.61
C ALA A 65 -3.46 -16.60 -29.87
N GLU A 66 -4.54 -16.75 -29.13
CA GLU A 66 -5.47 -17.87 -29.21
C GLU A 66 -6.77 -17.51 -29.97
N ASP A 67 -6.78 -16.40 -30.73
CA ASP A 67 -7.92 -15.90 -31.50
C ASP A 67 -9.22 -15.76 -30.66
N MET A 68 -9.08 -15.41 -29.38
CA MET A 68 -10.22 -15.21 -28.48
C MET A 68 -10.63 -13.73 -28.46
N PRO A 69 -11.92 -13.41 -28.72
CA PRO A 69 -12.38 -12.03 -28.81
C PRO A 69 -12.34 -11.31 -27.46
N LEU A 70 -11.41 -10.36 -27.31
CA LEU A 70 -11.29 -9.48 -26.16
C LEU A 70 -12.19 -8.25 -26.32
N ALA A 71 -13.10 -8.02 -25.37
CA ALA A 71 -13.92 -6.81 -25.31
C ALA A 71 -13.19 -5.66 -24.60
N GLY A 72 -12.33 -5.95 -23.63
CA GLY A 72 -11.59 -4.92 -22.91
C GLY A 72 -11.05 -5.35 -21.54
N LEU A 73 -10.53 -4.36 -20.81
CA LEU A 73 -10.04 -4.46 -19.44
C LEU A 73 -10.90 -3.59 -18.50
N VAL A 74 -11.32 -4.16 -17.38
CA VAL A 74 -11.88 -3.42 -16.26
C VAL A 74 -10.82 -3.26 -15.18
N LEU A 75 -10.48 -2.00 -14.90
CA LEU A 75 -9.71 -1.64 -13.72
C LEU A 75 -10.66 -1.47 -12.54
N ASN A 76 -10.66 -2.45 -11.66
CA ASN A 76 -11.48 -2.47 -10.45
C ASN A 76 -10.74 -1.82 -9.28
N ARG A 77 -11.47 -1.16 -8.38
CA ARG A 77 -10.93 -0.51 -7.17
C ARG A 77 -9.97 0.65 -7.48
N VAL A 78 -10.25 1.40 -8.54
CA VAL A 78 -9.48 2.61 -8.84
C VAL A 78 -9.72 3.63 -7.74
N HIS A 79 -8.64 4.10 -7.14
CA HIS A 79 -8.72 5.13 -6.13
C HIS A 79 -8.62 6.51 -6.80
N GLY A 80 -9.57 7.39 -6.48
CA GLY A 80 -9.49 8.81 -6.81
C GLY A 80 -9.14 9.63 -5.58
N SER A 81 -8.71 10.87 -5.82
CA SER A 81 -8.59 11.91 -4.80
C SER A 81 -9.43 13.11 -5.22
N GLY A 82 -10.36 13.54 -4.38
CA GLY A 82 -11.02 14.85 -4.51
C GLY A 82 -10.16 16.01 -4.02
N ALA A 83 -8.96 15.73 -3.51
CA ALA A 83 -7.97 16.66 -2.98
C ALA A 83 -6.66 16.62 -3.79
N ASP A 84 -6.76 16.34 -5.09
CA ASP A 84 -5.66 16.32 -6.06
C ASP A 84 -4.91 17.66 -6.19
N ARG A 85 -5.54 18.76 -5.76
CA ARG A 85 -4.95 20.11 -5.73
C ARG A 85 -3.71 20.22 -4.84
N LEU A 86 -3.58 19.37 -3.82
CA LEU A 86 -2.42 19.34 -2.93
C LEU A 86 -1.54 18.14 -3.26
N SER A 87 -0.36 18.39 -3.84
CA SER A 87 0.61 17.35 -4.15
C SER A 87 1.22 16.75 -2.88
N ALA A 88 1.74 15.53 -2.98
CA ALA A 88 2.42 14.86 -1.87
C ALA A 88 3.59 15.70 -1.32
N GLU A 89 4.40 16.27 -2.20
CA GLU A 89 5.55 17.11 -1.84
C GLU A 89 5.12 18.35 -1.05
N ARG A 90 4.05 19.04 -1.51
CA ARG A 90 3.52 20.22 -0.80
C ARG A 90 2.91 19.84 0.54
N ALA A 91 2.24 18.71 0.63
CA ALA A 91 1.67 18.23 1.88
C ALA A 91 2.76 17.88 2.91
N LEU A 92 3.85 17.21 2.49
CA LEU A 92 4.99 16.93 3.37
C LEU A 92 5.68 18.21 3.83
N ALA A 93 5.97 19.13 2.91
CA ALA A 93 6.59 20.41 3.26
C ALA A 93 5.71 21.22 4.23
N ALA A 94 4.39 21.21 4.04
CA ALA A 94 3.47 21.86 4.97
C ALA A 94 3.45 21.17 6.36
N ALA A 95 3.54 19.84 6.40
CA ALA A 95 3.62 19.10 7.66
C ALA A 95 4.93 19.41 8.42
N GLU A 96 6.06 19.44 7.71
CA GLU A 96 7.37 19.80 8.28
C GLU A 96 7.35 21.22 8.87
N ASN A 97 6.76 22.19 8.15
CA ASN A 97 6.67 23.57 8.63
C ASN A 97 5.86 23.71 9.93
N LEU A 98 4.79 22.91 10.11
CA LEU A 98 3.98 22.93 11.34
C LEU A 98 4.75 22.36 12.53
N GLU A 99 5.57 21.33 12.31
CA GLU A 99 6.38 20.74 13.37
C GLU A 99 7.58 21.61 13.77
N THR A 100 8.21 22.29 12.81
CA THR A 100 9.27 23.26 13.10
C THR A 100 8.71 24.45 13.88
N ALA A 101 7.49 24.89 13.58
CA ALA A 101 6.80 25.94 14.34
C ALA A 101 6.50 25.53 15.80
N GLU A 102 6.30 24.23 16.07
CA GLU A 102 6.13 23.69 17.42
C GLU A 102 7.43 23.60 18.23
N ASN A 103 8.60 23.62 17.57
CA ASN A 103 9.89 23.34 18.20
C ASN A 103 11.01 24.31 17.75
N PRO A 104 10.92 25.62 18.08
CA PRO A 104 11.90 26.62 17.66
C PRO A 104 13.31 26.43 18.24
N GLU A 105 13.50 25.56 19.24
CA GLU A 105 14.80 25.26 19.85
C GLU A 105 15.66 24.27 19.03
N ALA A 106 15.11 23.66 17.96
CA ALA A 106 15.82 22.67 17.14
C ALA A 106 16.69 23.29 16.02
N GLU A 107 16.35 24.50 15.53
CA GLU A 107 17.13 25.16 14.47
C GLU A 107 18.48 25.72 14.96
N GLU A 108 18.62 26.04 16.25
CA GLU A 108 19.87 26.63 16.79
C GLU A 108 21.04 25.62 16.89
N ASN A 109 20.78 24.32 16.71
CA ASN A 109 21.80 23.27 16.84
C ASN A 109 22.40 22.76 15.50
N LEU A 110 22.02 23.34 14.35
CA LEU A 110 22.51 22.93 13.03
C LEU A 110 23.64 23.81 12.47
N GLU A 111 24.04 24.89 13.16
CA GLU A 111 25.06 25.85 12.68
C GLU A 111 26.48 25.68 13.28
N GLU A 112 26.80 24.57 13.97
CA GLU A 112 28.19 24.29 14.33
C GLU A 112 28.81 23.18 13.45
N PRO A 113 29.72 23.52 12.51
CA PRO A 113 30.58 22.51 11.93
C PRO A 113 31.58 22.07 13.02
N ARG A 114 31.29 20.96 13.71
CA ARG A 114 32.30 20.28 14.52
C ARG A 114 33.40 19.77 13.60
N ILE A 115 34.47 20.57 13.52
CA ILE A 115 35.77 20.19 12.99
C ILE A 115 36.27 19.03 13.87
N VAL A 116 36.27 17.82 13.32
CA VAL A 116 36.88 16.66 13.97
C VAL A 116 38.33 16.60 13.48
N ASP A 117 39.28 17.04 14.31
CA ASP A 117 40.70 16.78 14.11
C ASP A 117 40.94 15.26 14.22
N GLN A 118 41.05 14.58 13.08
CA GLN A 118 41.59 13.22 13.02
C GLN A 118 43.11 13.29 12.90
N GLU A 119 43.81 13.18 14.03
CA GLU A 119 45.24 12.91 14.02
C GLU A 119 45.53 11.43 14.34
N GLY A 120 46.18 10.76 13.38
CA GLY A 120 47.23 9.79 13.64
C GLY A 120 46.82 8.38 14.11
N GLY A 121 46.69 7.46 13.16
CA GLY A 121 46.65 6.03 13.45
C GLY A 121 47.93 5.50 14.12
N LYS A 122 47.76 4.64 15.13
CA LYS A 122 48.81 3.75 15.67
C LYS A 122 48.20 2.39 15.98
N ALA A 123 48.59 1.39 15.19
CA ALA A 123 48.44 -0.02 15.47
C ALA A 123 49.37 -0.46 16.61
N GLY A 124 48.94 -1.39 17.46
CA GLY A 124 49.80 -1.93 18.52
C GLY A 124 49.11 -2.92 19.46
N LEU A 125 49.00 -4.16 18.99
CA LEU A 125 48.75 -5.41 19.75
C LEU A 125 49.36 -5.45 21.18
N ARG A 126 48.57 -5.85 22.19
CA ARG A 126 48.69 -7.13 22.97
C ARG A 126 48.11 -7.07 24.40
N ASN A 127 47.17 -8.01 24.63
CA ASN A 127 46.93 -8.88 25.79
C ASN A 127 46.88 -8.33 27.24
N SER A 128 45.67 -8.42 27.82
CA SER A 128 45.25 -9.16 29.04
C SER A 128 46.31 -9.89 29.90
N PRO A 129 46.09 -10.15 31.22
CA PRO A 129 44.80 -10.67 31.70
C PRO A 129 44.34 -10.40 33.17
N ASP A 130 43.11 -10.89 33.39
CA ASP A 130 42.44 -11.37 34.62
C ASP A 130 42.03 -10.38 35.73
N THR A 131 40.73 -10.37 36.05
CA THR A 131 40.19 -11.15 37.19
C THR A 131 38.67 -10.99 37.36
N TYR A 132 37.99 -12.15 37.39
CA TYR A 132 36.95 -12.58 38.34
C TYR A 132 35.66 -11.78 38.63
N GLY A 133 34.53 -12.52 38.56
CA GLY A 133 33.34 -12.37 39.42
C GLY A 133 32.26 -11.44 38.88
N SER A 134 31.15 -11.94 38.31
CA SER A 134 29.90 -12.30 39.04
C SER A 134 29.45 -11.18 40.00
N SER A 135 28.26 -10.60 39.97
CA SER A 135 26.93 -11.11 39.63
C SER A 135 25.89 -9.97 39.71
N ALA A 136 24.82 -10.10 38.92
CA ALA A 136 23.42 -9.77 39.18
C ALA A 136 23.02 -8.61 40.14
N SER A 137 22.13 -7.75 39.61
CA SER A 137 21.17 -6.89 40.32
C SER A 137 20.44 -7.63 41.46
N PRO A 138 19.89 -6.91 42.46
CA PRO A 138 18.43 -6.72 42.42
C PRO A 138 17.85 -5.45 43.09
N ALA A 139 16.62 -5.16 42.65
CA ALA A 139 15.40 -4.73 43.33
C ALA A 139 15.39 -3.89 44.64
N SER A 140 14.47 -2.91 44.58
CA SER A 140 13.54 -2.41 45.61
C SER A 140 14.07 -1.68 46.85
N GLU A 141 13.43 -0.54 47.14
CA GLU A 141 12.58 -0.33 48.33
C GLU A 141 12.68 1.12 48.84
N ALA A 142 11.52 1.78 48.98
CA ALA A 142 11.38 3.07 49.65
C ALA A 142 11.65 2.92 51.16
N PRO A 143 12.04 3.99 51.87
CA PRO A 143 11.00 4.69 52.64
C PRO A 143 11.25 6.21 52.82
N ALA A 144 10.17 6.93 53.10
CA ALA A 144 10.16 8.15 53.90
C ALA A 144 9.03 8.00 54.93
N PRO A 145 9.20 8.47 56.18
CA PRO A 145 8.82 9.86 56.48
C PRO A 145 9.69 10.52 57.56
N ASP A 146 9.74 11.86 57.61
CA ASP A 146 9.24 12.64 58.76
C ASP A 146 9.43 14.16 58.56
N GLU A 147 8.59 14.89 59.28
CA GLU A 147 8.14 16.28 59.23
C GLU A 147 9.16 17.40 59.51
N GLY A 148 8.80 18.63 59.13
CA GLY A 148 9.46 19.86 59.61
C GLY A 148 9.11 21.14 58.86
N SER A 149 7.97 21.75 59.21
CA SER A 149 7.35 23.04 58.82
C SER A 149 8.28 24.30 58.79
N PRO A 150 7.74 25.54 58.68
CA PRO A 150 7.07 26.22 57.55
C PRO A 150 7.70 27.62 57.29
N ALA A 151 7.39 28.31 56.18
CA ALA A 151 7.35 29.79 56.15
C ALA A 151 6.82 30.36 54.84
N ASP A 152 5.88 31.29 55.00
CA ASP A 152 5.28 32.18 54.03
C ASP A 152 6.24 32.88 53.05
N SER A 153 5.85 32.91 51.78
CA SER A 153 5.80 34.17 51.03
C SER A 153 4.72 34.11 49.97
N LYS A 154 3.61 34.80 50.27
CA LYS A 154 2.56 35.20 49.34
C LYS A 154 3.19 35.84 48.11
N ASN A 155 2.94 35.27 46.93
CA ASN A 155 3.03 36.00 45.68
C ASN A 155 1.64 35.98 45.01
N PRO A 156 0.86 37.07 45.08
CA PRO A 156 -0.43 37.14 44.41
C PRO A 156 -0.22 37.65 42.98
N SER A 157 0.11 36.75 42.06
CA SER A 157 0.06 37.04 40.63
C SER A 157 0.08 35.77 39.78
N SER A 158 -0.86 34.86 40.04
CA SER A 158 -1.08 33.65 39.24
C SER A 158 -2.56 33.51 38.86
N GLU A 159 -3.16 34.54 38.25
CA GLU A 159 -4.52 34.41 37.69
C GLU A 159 -4.64 34.92 36.25
N ARG A 160 -3.54 35.36 35.61
CA ARG A 160 -3.56 35.88 34.22
C ARG A 160 -2.84 35.01 33.19
N THR A 161 -2.23 33.90 33.60
CA THR A 161 -1.35 33.07 32.74
C THR A 161 -1.92 31.70 32.38
N GLU A 162 -2.98 31.24 33.05
CA GLU A 162 -3.58 29.92 32.76
C GLU A 162 -4.42 29.92 31.48
N LYS A 163 -5.07 31.05 31.16
CA LYS A 163 -5.93 31.19 29.97
C LYS A 163 -5.13 31.30 28.65
N GLY A 164 -3.87 31.73 28.72
CA GLY A 164 -2.96 31.80 27.56
C GLY A 164 -2.25 30.47 27.28
N ARG A 165 -1.85 29.74 28.33
CA ARG A 165 -1.22 28.41 28.20
C ARG A 165 -2.17 27.36 27.63
N SER A 166 -3.46 27.40 27.98
CA SER A 166 -4.44 26.45 27.47
C SER A 166 -4.76 26.65 25.98
N ALA A 167 -4.84 27.91 25.53
CA ALA A 167 -5.01 28.23 24.11
C ALA A 167 -3.80 27.81 23.27
N ASP A 168 -2.58 28.13 23.74
CA ASP A 168 -1.32 27.73 23.08
C ASP A 168 -1.16 26.20 23.01
N SER A 169 -1.53 25.47 24.07
CA SER A 169 -1.52 24.00 24.05
C SER A 169 -2.54 23.38 23.09
N ALA A 170 -3.69 24.05 22.90
CA ALA A 170 -4.72 23.60 21.98
C ALA A 170 -4.29 23.82 20.53
N ASP A 171 -3.71 24.97 20.21
CA ASP A 171 -3.18 25.26 18.87
C ASP A 171 -2.05 24.29 18.50
N ARG A 172 -1.10 24.01 19.41
CA ARG A 172 -0.07 22.96 19.18
C ARG A 172 -0.68 21.58 18.95
N SER A 173 -1.75 21.22 19.66
CA SER A 173 -2.43 19.93 19.41
C SER A 173 -3.10 19.86 18.03
N VAL A 174 -3.58 21.00 17.53
CA VAL A 174 -4.20 21.12 16.19
C VAL A 174 -3.12 21.05 15.11
N ASP A 175 -1.97 21.68 15.33
CA ASP A 175 -0.84 21.64 14.40
C ASP A 175 -0.27 20.21 14.27
N GLN A 176 -0.12 19.47 15.38
CA GLN A 176 0.27 18.05 15.37
C GLN A 176 -0.72 17.19 14.58
N LEU A 177 -2.02 17.37 14.82
CA LEU A 177 -3.06 16.65 14.10
C LEU A 177 -3.04 16.99 12.61
N THR A 178 -2.86 18.27 12.29
CA THR A 178 -2.81 18.76 10.91
C THR A 178 -1.60 18.22 10.17
N ALA A 179 -0.41 18.24 10.78
CA ALA A 179 0.80 17.64 10.25
C ALA A 179 0.61 16.13 10.00
N GLY A 180 -0.02 15.41 10.95
CA GLY A 180 -0.38 13.99 10.79
C GLY A 180 -1.31 13.74 9.59
N LEU A 181 -2.36 14.54 9.43
CA LEU A 181 -3.28 14.43 8.28
C LEU A 181 -2.59 14.75 6.95
N LEU A 182 -1.71 15.74 6.93
CA LEU A 182 -0.94 16.10 5.74
C LEU A 182 0.00 14.98 5.30
N ARG A 183 0.64 14.27 6.24
CA ARG A 183 1.44 13.07 5.95
C ARG A 183 0.60 11.94 5.38
N LEU A 184 -0.55 11.64 5.99
CA LEU A 184 -1.47 10.62 5.48
C LEU A 184 -1.95 10.97 4.05
N HIS A 185 -2.24 12.25 3.79
CA HIS A 185 -2.57 12.73 2.46
C HIS A 185 -1.41 12.55 1.48
N ALA A 186 -0.19 12.86 1.88
CA ALA A 186 0.99 12.66 1.06
C ALA A 186 1.17 11.18 0.67
N ASP A 187 1.06 10.27 1.64
CA ASP A 187 1.11 8.82 1.40
C ASP A 187 0.02 8.39 0.40
N ARG A 188 -1.19 8.91 0.58
CA ARG A 188 -2.31 8.66 -0.34
C ARG A 188 -2.01 9.17 -1.75
N MET A 189 -1.49 10.38 -1.91
CA MET A 189 -1.16 10.95 -3.23
C MET A 189 -0.02 10.17 -3.92
N GLN A 190 0.96 9.68 -3.15
CA GLN A 190 2.02 8.84 -3.68
C GLN A 190 1.48 7.49 -4.18
N LEU A 191 0.57 6.86 -3.43
CA LEU A 191 -0.09 5.63 -3.84
C LEU A 191 -0.85 5.83 -5.16
N LEU A 192 -1.68 6.86 -5.24
CA LEU A 192 -2.41 7.22 -6.47
C LEU A 192 -1.48 7.45 -7.65
N SER A 193 -0.37 8.16 -7.42
CA SER A 193 0.62 8.42 -8.47
C SER A 193 1.31 7.14 -8.96
N ARG A 194 1.46 6.11 -8.11
CA ARG A 194 2.02 4.81 -8.50
C ARG A 194 1.01 3.97 -9.28
N GLU A 195 -0.23 3.92 -8.81
CA GLU A 195 -1.35 3.27 -9.52
C GLU A 195 -1.53 3.88 -10.92
N GLN A 196 -1.57 5.21 -11.00
CA GLN A 196 -1.71 5.99 -12.23
C GLN A 196 -0.62 5.65 -13.25
N ARG A 197 0.66 5.68 -12.85
CA ARG A 197 1.78 5.34 -13.75
C ARG A 197 1.74 3.89 -14.21
N THR A 198 1.23 2.98 -13.37
CA THR A 198 1.12 1.56 -13.72
C THR A 198 0.02 1.36 -14.76
N ARG A 199 -1.13 2.03 -14.59
CA ARG A 199 -2.20 2.11 -15.58
C ARG A 199 -1.70 2.68 -16.90
N ASP A 200 -1.08 3.86 -16.88
CA ASP A 200 -0.65 4.55 -18.11
C ASP A 200 0.34 3.71 -18.91
N ARG A 201 1.22 2.96 -18.22
CA ARG A 201 2.13 2.02 -18.85
C ARG A 201 1.41 0.84 -19.49
N PHE A 202 0.35 0.33 -18.88
CA PHE A 202 -0.47 -0.72 -19.48
C PHE A 202 -1.16 -0.20 -20.75
N THR A 203 -1.86 0.94 -20.66
CA THR A 203 -2.55 1.56 -21.80
C THR A 203 -1.59 1.92 -22.94
N ALA A 204 -0.38 2.37 -22.63
CA ALA A 204 0.63 2.65 -23.64
C ALA A 204 1.16 1.39 -24.36
N ARG A 205 1.10 0.21 -23.73
CA ARG A 205 1.53 -1.07 -24.33
C ARG A 205 0.43 -1.79 -25.08
N HIS A 206 -0.81 -1.59 -24.67
CA HIS A 206 -2.00 -2.20 -25.25
C HIS A 206 -3.03 -1.12 -25.63
N PRO A 207 -2.70 -0.20 -26.55
CA PRO A 207 -3.60 0.88 -26.96
C PRO A 207 -4.89 0.36 -27.63
N GLU A 208 -4.87 -0.86 -28.16
CA GLU A 208 -6.02 -1.54 -28.75
C GLU A 208 -7.06 -2.02 -27.73
N VAL A 209 -6.70 -2.08 -26.44
CA VAL A 209 -7.58 -2.59 -25.39
C VAL A 209 -8.38 -1.46 -24.77
N ALA A 210 -9.70 -1.49 -24.96
CA ALA A 210 -10.62 -0.61 -24.26
C ALA A 210 -10.52 -0.80 -22.74
N VAL A 211 -10.31 0.29 -21.98
CA VAL A 211 -10.19 0.26 -20.51
C VAL A 211 -11.37 0.98 -19.88
N ALA A 212 -12.07 0.30 -18.97
CA ALA A 212 -13.12 0.87 -18.14
C ALA A 212 -12.71 0.89 -16.66
N GLU A 213 -13.03 1.97 -15.94
CA GLU A 213 -12.64 2.13 -14.54
C GLU A 213 -13.83 2.02 -13.59
N VAL A 214 -13.65 1.25 -12.52
CA VAL A 214 -14.60 1.15 -11.41
C VAL A 214 -13.92 1.66 -10.15
N ALA A 215 -14.37 2.81 -9.66
CA ALA A 215 -13.79 3.39 -8.46
C ALA A 215 -14.04 2.50 -7.23
N ALA A 216 -13.09 2.51 -6.30
CA ALA A 216 -13.23 1.84 -5.01
C ALA A 216 -14.43 2.41 -4.23
N LEU A 217 -15.35 1.53 -3.82
CA LEU A 217 -16.47 1.88 -2.96
C LEU A 217 -16.03 1.79 -1.48
N PRO A 218 -16.62 2.60 -0.58
CA PRO A 218 -16.25 2.63 0.84
C PRO A 218 -16.70 1.38 1.62
N GLY A 219 -17.40 0.44 0.99
CA GLY A 219 -17.87 -0.81 1.59
C GLY A 219 -18.11 -1.90 0.54
N ASP A 220 -18.39 -3.10 1.01
CA ASP A 220 -18.60 -4.27 0.15
C ASP A 220 -19.92 -4.18 -0.62
N VAL A 221 -19.90 -4.62 -1.88
CA VAL A 221 -21.12 -4.75 -2.68
C VAL A 221 -21.78 -6.08 -2.40
N HIS A 222 -22.88 -6.05 -1.65
CA HIS A 222 -23.65 -7.22 -1.24
C HIS A 222 -25.15 -7.11 -1.55
N ASP A 223 -25.57 -6.06 -2.26
CA ASP A 223 -26.96 -5.82 -2.62
C ASP A 223 -27.14 -5.41 -4.09
N LEU A 224 -28.38 -5.46 -4.55
CA LEU A 224 -28.72 -5.10 -5.93
C LEU A 224 -28.47 -3.62 -6.23
N ALA A 225 -28.56 -2.75 -5.21
CA ALA A 225 -28.29 -1.32 -5.37
C ALA A 225 -26.81 -1.07 -5.67
N GLY A 226 -25.90 -1.72 -4.93
CA GLY A 226 -24.47 -1.67 -5.18
C GLY A 226 -24.09 -2.28 -6.53
N LEU A 227 -24.69 -3.42 -6.91
CA LEU A 227 -24.47 -4.01 -8.24
C LEU A 227 -24.94 -3.08 -9.37
N ARG A 228 -26.08 -2.39 -9.21
CA ARG A 228 -26.55 -1.38 -10.17
C ARG A 228 -25.60 -0.18 -10.24
N ASN A 229 -25.01 0.24 -9.13
CA ASN A 229 -24.02 1.31 -9.12
C ASN A 229 -22.78 0.93 -9.95
N ILE A 230 -22.25 -0.28 -9.75
CA ILE A 230 -21.15 -0.82 -10.57
C ILE A 230 -21.56 -0.90 -12.04
N GLY A 231 -22.74 -1.46 -12.34
CA GLY A 231 -23.24 -1.58 -13.71
C GLY A 231 -23.33 -0.23 -14.43
N ASN A 232 -23.84 0.80 -13.75
CA ASN A 232 -23.91 2.16 -14.31
C ASN A 232 -22.51 2.74 -14.59
N ARG A 233 -21.53 2.49 -13.73
CA ARG A 233 -20.14 2.94 -13.94
C ARG A 233 -19.50 2.26 -15.13
N LEU A 234 -19.69 0.95 -15.26
CA LEU A 234 -19.20 0.18 -16.40
C LEU A 234 -19.85 0.64 -17.72
N ALA A 235 -21.16 0.94 -17.70
CA ALA A 235 -21.87 1.42 -18.88
C ALA A 235 -21.49 2.86 -19.27
N ALA A 236 -21.23 3.73 -18.28
CA ALA A 236 -20.81 5.12 -18.53
C ALA A 236 -19.35 5.24 -19.01
N ALA A 237 -18.52 4.22 -18.74
CA ALA A 237 -17.12 4.18 -19.11
C ALA A 237 -16.86 3.67 -20.54
N GLN A 238 -17.87 3.62 -21.42
CA GLN A 238 -17.67 3.26 -22.83
C GLN A 238 -16.69 4.25 -23.48
N PRO A 239 -15.47 3.81 -23.85
CA PRO A 239 -14.64 4.60 -24.75
C PRO A 239 -15.36 4.62 -26.10
N GLU A 240 -15.52 5.80 -26.69
CA GLU A 240 -15.97 5.87 -28.09
C GLU A 240 -14.99 5.07 -28.94
N LEU A 241 -15.45 3.95 -29.51
CA LEU A 241 -14.69 3.19 -30.50
C LEU A 241 -14.43 4.13 -31.69
N PRO A 242 -13.20 4.21 -32.23
CA PRO A 242 -12.98 4.93 -33.48
C PRO A 242 -13.86 4.30 -34.55
N GLU A 243 -14.75 5.11 -35.15
CA GLU A 243 -15.57 4.69 -36.29
C GLU A 243 -14.64 4.07 -37.35
N THR A 244 -14.86 2.80 -37.66
CA THR A 244 -14.25 2.18 -38.82
C THR A 244 -14.75 2.94 -40.05
N ALA A 245 -13.91 3.81 -40.60
CA ALA A 245 -14.13 4.42 -41.90
C ALA A 245 -14.30 3.30 -42.93
N VAL A 246 -15.55 3.09 -43.35
CA VAL A 246 -15.90 2.27 -44.50
C VAL A 246 -15.78 3.21 -45.71
N ASP A 247 -14.75 2.98 -46.52
CA ASP A 247 -14.67 3.42 -47.92
C ASP A 247 -14.57 2.16 -48.81
#